data_AF-A0A4S5JE41-F1
#
_entry.id   AF-A0A4S5JE41-F1
#
_cell.length_a   1.000
_cell.length_b   1.000
_cell.length_c   1.000
_cell.angle_alpha   90.00
_cell.angle_beta   90.00
_cell.angle_gamma   90.00
#
_symmetry.space_group_name_H-M   'P 1'
#
loop_
_entity.id
_entity.type
_entity.pdbx_description
1 polymer ?
#
loop_
_entity_poly.entity_id
_entity_poly.type
_entity_poly.pdbx_seq_one_letter_code
_entity_poly.pdbx_strand_id
1 'polypeptide(L)' 'DYPKSAGRNFNEILRVLDSIQLTDGYKVATPVNWHDGDDVIILPSLSDDEAKGLFPRGWKALKPYLRMVKQPNR' A
#
# COMPACT_ATOMS: atom_id res chain seq x y z
N ASP A 1 -14.24 -14.84 -11.38
CA ASP A 1 -15.69 -14.82 -11.11
C ASP A 1 -16.02 -15.38 -9.74
N TYR A 2 -16.98 -14.78 -9.04
CA TYR A 2 -17.55 -15.34 -7.81
C TYR A 2 -18.73 -16.27 -8.19
N PRO A 3 -18.73 -17.55 -7.79
CA PRO A 3 -19.84 -18.46 -8.10
C PRO A 3 -21.11 -18.03 -7.36
N LYS A 4 -22.29 -18.30 -7.93
CA LYS A 4 -23.60 -17.91 -7.35
C LYS A 4 -23.86 -18.45 -5.93
N SER A 5 -23.12 -19.49 -5.53
CA SER A 5 -23.15 -20.08 -4.19
C SER A 5 -22.25 -19.38 -3.17
N ALA A 6 -21.31 -18.52 -3.61
CA ALA A 6 -20.39 -17.80 -2.75
C ALA A 6 -20.65 -16.28 -2.82
N GLY A 7 -21.28 -15.75 -1.78
CA GLY A 7 -21.51 -14.31 -1.64
C GLY A 7 -20.20 -13.51 -1.61
N ARG A 8 -20.27 -12.25 -2.07
CA ARG A 8 -19.13 -11.32 -2.03
C ARG A 8 -18.85 -10.90 -0.58
N ASN A 9 -17.58 -10.69 -0.26
CA ASN A 9 -17.18 -10.07 1.00
C ASN A 9 -17.13 -8.55 0.81
N PHE A 10 -18.09 -7.82 1.38
CA PHE A 10 -18.14 -6.36 1.29
C PHE A 10 -16.96 -5.68 1.98
N ASN A 11 -16.41 -6.27 3.04
CA ASN A 11 -15.23 -5.72 3.69
C ASN A 11 -14.02 -5.74 2.74
N GLU A 12 -13.91 -6.78 1.90
CA GLU A 12 -12.84 -6.84 0.89
C GLU A 12 -13.03 -5.78 -0.21
N ILE A 13 -14.29 -5.48 -0.57
CA ILE A 13 -14.59 -4.41 -1.54
C ILE A 13 -14.15 -3.05 -0.97
N LEU A 14 -14.48 -2.75 0.29
CA LEU A 14 -14.05 -1.52 0.95
C LEU A 14 -12.52 -1.45 1.07
N ARG A 15 -11.88 -2.55 1.51
CA ARG A 15 -10.41 -2.64 1.63
C ARG A 15 -9.70 -2.37 0.29
N VAL A 16 -10.23 -2.90 -0.80
CA VAL A 16 -9.68 -2.66 -2.14
C VAL A 16 -9.91 -1.22 -2.59
N LEU A 17 -11.06 -0.62 -2.27
CA LEU A 17 -11.32 0.79 -2.58
C LEU A 17 -10.33 1.71 -1.85
N ASP A 18 -10.11 1.49 -0.56
CA ASP A 18 -9.17 2.27 0.24
C ASP A 18 -7.73 2.12 -0.30
N SER A 19 -7.34 0.89 -0.67
CA SER A 19 -6.05 0.61 -1.31
C SER A 19 -5.90 1.39 -2.62
N ILE A 20 -6.90 1.38 -3.50
CA ILE A 20 -6.85 2.12 -4.77
C ILE A 20 -6.68 3.61 -4.52
N GLN A 21 -7.49 4.21 -3.64
CA GLN A 21 -7.39 5.64 -3.31
C GLN A 21 -6.01 6.00 -2.74
N LEU A 22 -5.45 5.14 -1.87
CA LEU A 22 -4.14 5.34 -1.29
C LEU A 22 -3.02 5.28 -2.34
N THR A 23 -3.06 4.27 -3.22
CA THR A 23 -2.03 4.09 -4.26
C THR A 23 -2.10 5.11 -5.40
N ASP A 24 -3.27 5.72 -5.61
CA ASP A 24 -3.43 6.83 -6.56
C ASP A 24 -2.88 8.15 -5.99
N GLY A 25 -3.20 8.44 -4.72
CA GLY A 25 -2.74 9.66 -4.04
C GLY A 25 -1.28 9.63 -3.60
N TYR A 26 -0.73 8.46 -3.32
CA TYR A 26 0.64 8.28 -2.82
C TYR A 26 1.36 7.22 -3.62
N LYS A 27 2.66 7.41 -3.88
CA LYS A 27 3.51 6.47 -4.63
C LYS A 27 3.89 5.23 -3.81
N VAL A 28 2.88 4.50 -3.34
CA VAL A 28 2.98 3.31 -2.48
C VAL A 28 2.14 2.16 -3.03
N ALA A 29 2.34 0.97 -2.48
CA ALA A 29 1.55 -0.24 -2.73
C ALA A 29 1.18 -0.88 -1.38
N THR A 30 -0.02 -1.48 -1.30
CA THR A 30 -0.49 -2.14 -0.08
C THR A 30 -0.06 -3.62 -0.07
N PRO A 31 0.59 -4.12 1.01
CA PRO A 31 1.00 -5.52 1.11
C PRO A 31 -0.18 -6.49 1.23
N VAL A 32 0.13 -7.79 1.23
CA VAL A 32 -0.87 -8.85 1.47
C VAL A 32 -1.54 -8.65 2.84
N ASN A 33 -2.86 -8.83 2.89
CA ASN A 33 -3.68 -8.64 4.10
C ASN A 33 -3.58 -7.24 4.74
N TRP A 34 -3.19 -6.22 3.96
CA TRP A 34 -3.15 -4.84 4.44
C TRP A 34 -4.53 -4.34 4.85
N HIS A 35 -4.59 -3.68 6.01
CA HIS A 35 -5.72 -2.88 6.46
C HIS A 35 -5.31 -1.41 6.56
N ASP A 36 -6.28 -0.51 6.45
CA ASP A 36 -6.04 0.92 6.58
C ASP A 36 -5.42 1.27 7.95
N GLY A 37 -4.25 1.91 7.93
CA GLY A 37 -3.37 2.13 9.07
C GLY A 37 -2.07 1.32 9.05
N ASP A 38 -2.04 0.19 8.34
CA ASP A 38 -0.88 -0.69 8.28
C ASP A 38 0.25 -0.11 7.42
N ASP A 39 1.47 -0.60 7.64
CA ASP A 39 2.63 -0.22 6.84
C ASP A 39 2.43 -0.58 5.35
N VAL A 40 2.89 0.31 4.49
CA VAL A 40 2.82 0.19 3.03
C VAL A 40 4.19 0.08 2.40
N ILE A 41 4.24 -0.34 1.15
CA ILE A 41 5.48 -0.54 0.39
C ILE A 41 5.69 0.65 -0.53
N ILE A 42 6.87 1.27 -0.51
CA ILE A 42 7.25 2.28 -1.49
C ILE A 42 7.40 1.61 -2.85
N LEU A 43 6.80 2.19 -3.90
CA LEU A 43 6.85 1.62 -5.25
C LEU A 43 8.32 1.34 -5.66
N PRO A 44 8.64 0.12 -6.17
CA PRO A 44 10.00 -0.22 -6.57
C PRO A 44 10.55 0.66 -7.70
N SER A 45 9.68 1.32 -8.46
CA SER A 45 10.05 2.24 -9.54
C SER A 45 10.62 3.58 -9.05
N LEU A 46 10.42 3.95 -7.78
CA LEU A 46 10.99 5.16 -7.23
C LEU A 46 12.46 4.96 -6.85
N SER A 47 13.32 5.89 -7.26
CA SER A 47 14.68 5.95 -6.74
C SER A 47 14.69 6.27 -5.24
N ASP A 48 15.80 5.97 -4.56
CA ASP A 48 15.93 6.32 -3.13
C ASP A 48 15.92 7.84 -2.89
N ASP A 49 16.38 8.64 -3.84
CA ASP A 49 16.39 10.10 -3.69
C ASP A 49 14.98 10.70 -3.83
N GLU A 50 14.17 10.20 -4.77
CA GLU A 50 12.75 10.55 -4.87
C GLU A 50 11.99 10.10 -3.61
N ALA A 51 12.28 8.88 -3.12
CA ALA A 51 11.66 8.35 -1.92
C ALA A 51 12.01 9.18 -0.66
N LYS A 52 13.23 9.70 -0.53
CA LYS A 52 13.60 10.63 0.57
C LYS A 52 12.75 11.90 0.57
N GLY A 53 12.46 12.44 -0.61
CA GLY A 53 11.62 13.64 -0.75
C GLY A 53 10.17 13.39 -0.33
N LEU A 54 9.61 12.24 -0.73
CA LEU A 54 8.21 11.88 -0.45
C LEU A 54 8.00 11.33 0.97
N PHE A 55 9.01 10.65 1.52
CA PHE A 55 8.93 9.96 2.82
C PHE A 55 10.06 10.44 3.75
N PRO A 56 10.01 11.69 4.26
CA PRO A 56 11.08 12.29 5.06
C PRO A 56 11.28 11.62 6.42
N ARG A 57 10.28 10.87 6.91
CA ARG A 57 10.38 10.04 8.14
C ARG A 57 11.26 8.79 7.94
N GLY A 58 11.73 8.55 6.72
CA GLY A 58 12.48 7.36 6.35
C GLY A 58 11.59 6.12 6.20
N TRP A 59 12.22 4.99 5.85
CA TRP A 59 11.56 3.71 5.65
C TRP A 59 12.47 2.56 6.10
N LYS A 60 11.87 1.39 6.33
CA LYS A 60 12.57 0.15 6.62
C LYS A 60 12.81 -0.63 5.33
N ALA A 61 14.05 -0.62 4.85
CA ALA A 61 14.46 -1.41 3.68
C ALA A 61 14.79 -2.86 4.10
N LEU A 62 13.90 -3.81 3.78
CA LEU A 62 14.15 -5.25 3.97
C LEU A 62 14.94 -5.84 2.80
N LYS A 63 14.67 -5.34 1.59
CA LYS A 63 15.39 -5.59 0.33
C LYS A 63 15.40 -4.28 -0.48
N PRO A 64 16.27 -4.14 -1.49
CA PRO A 64 16.28 -2.94 -2.34
C PRO A 64 14.91 -2.62 -2.97
N TYR A 65 14.15 -3.64 -3.34
CA TYR A 65 12.79 -3.52 -3.89
C TYR A 65 11.66 -3.61 -2.84
N LEU A 66 11.99 -3.90 -1.57
CA LEU A 66 11.03 -4.07 -0.49
C LEU A 66 11.33 -3.06 0.62
N ARG A 67 10.76 -1.87 0.43
CA ARG A 67 10.92 -0.71 1.31
C ARG A 67 9.59 -0.43 2.00
N MET A 68 9.51 -0.71 3.31
CA MET A 68 8.30 -0.55 4.12
C MET A 68 8.27 0.83 4.78
N VAL A 69 7.18 1.56 4.66
CA VAL A 69 6.97 2.88 5.25
C VAL A 69 5.61 2.95 5.94
N LYS A 70 5.49 3.79 6.97
CA LYS A 70 4.19 4.08 7.58
C LYS A 70 3.26 4.67 6.54
N GLN A 71 1.98 4.29 6.61
CA GLN A 71 0.97 4.84 5.71
C GLN A 71 0.97 6.38 5.75
N PRO A 72 1.05 7.09 4.60
CA PRO A 72 1.31 8.53 4.59
C PRO A 72 0.19 9.42 5.15
N ASN A 73 -1.07 8.99 5.03
CA ASN A 73 -2.23 9.72 5.55
C ASN A 73 -2.60 9.29 6.98
N ARG A 74 -1.65 8.68 7.71
CA ARG A 74 -1.78 8.18 9.08
C ARG A 74 -0.60 8.59 9.97
#